data_AF-A0A938NK47-F1
#
_entry.id   AF-A0A938NK47-F1
#
_cell.length_a   1.000
_cell.length_b   1.000
_cell.length_c   1.000
_cell.angle_alpha   90.00
_cell.angle_beta   90.00
_cell.angle_gamma   90.00
#
_symmetry.space_group_name_H-M   'P 1'
#
loop_
_entity.id
_entity.type
_entity.pdbx_description
1 polymer ?
#
loop_
_entity_poly.entity_id
_entity_poly.type
_entity_poly.pdbx_seq_one_letter_code
_entity_poly.pdbx_strand_id
1 'polypeptide(L)' 'MAVFQWSGKTTRGIIESGEITAATKEEVIALLGRRNIIPTIITEKQKKVRILRPGARIKDKDIVVFTRQ' A
#
# COMPACT_ATOMS: atom_id res chain seq x y z
N MET A 1 10.90 -0.14 -14.27
CA MET A 1 10.46 -0.66 -12.96
C MET A 1 9.91 0.51 -12.16
N ALA A 2 8.64 0.44 -11.80
CA ALA A 2 7.98 1.45 -11.00
C ALA A 2 7.83 0.94 -9.55
N VAL A 3 7.86 1.86 -8.60
CA VAL A 3 7.58 1.53 -7.21
C VAL A 3 6.09 1.74 -6.99
N PHE A 4 5.40 0.70 -6.54
CA PHE A 4 4.00 0.73 -6.18
C PHE A 4 3.88 0.70 -4.66
N GLN A 5 3.18 1.68 -4.11
CA GLN A 5 2.74 1.66 -2.73
C GLN A 5 1.44 0.86 -2.65
N TRP A 6 1.37 -0.09 -1.73
CA TRP A 6 0.20 -0.93 -1.55
C TRP A 6 -0.23 -0.93 -0.08
N SER A 7 -1.53 -1.13 0.13
CA SER A 7 -2.10 -1.43 1.44
C SER A 7 -3.11 -2.56 1.26
N GLY A 8 -3.06 -3.55 2.13
CA GLY A 8 -3.90 -4.73 2.05
C GLY A 8 -4.15 -5.34 3.41
N LYS A 9 -5.16 -6.20 3.47
CA LYS A 9 -5.54 -6.92 4.68
C LYS A 9 -5.04 -8.35 4.57
N THR A 10 -4.26 -8.80 5.54
CA THR A 10 -3.88 -10.21 5.66
C THR A 10 -5.11 -11.05 6.04
N THR A 11 -5.05 -12.35 5.77
CA THR A 11 -6.08 -13.30 6.22
C THR A 11 -6.28 -13.32 7.74
N ARG A 12 -5.29 -12.84 8.50
CA ARG A 12 -5.35 -12.65 9.96
C ARG A 12 -6.08 -11.38 10.40
N GLY A 13 -6.54 -10.58 9.44
CA GLY A 13 -7.24 -9.32 9.69
C GLY A 13 -6.32 -8.12 9.95
N ILE A 14 -5.00 -8.30 9.87
CA ILE A 14 -4.01 -7.24 10.04
C ILE A 14 -3.93 -6.45 8.74
N ILE A 15 -4.05 -5.13 8.84
CA ILE A 15 -3.83 -4.23 7.70
C ILE A 15 -2.33 -4.01 7.59
N GLU A 16 -1.74 -4.46 6.50
CA GLU A 16 -0.35 -4.20 6.15
C GLU A 16 -0.26 -3.19 5.02
N SER A 17 0.81 -2.42 5.03
CA SER A 17 1.12 -1.47 3.96
C SER A 17 2.61 -1.49 3.70
N GLY A 18 2.99 -1.35 2.44
CA GLY A 18 4.37 -1.39 2.04
C GLY A 18 4.58 -0.83 0.64
N GLU A 19 5.82 -0.90 0.20
CA GLU A 19 6.23 -0.51 -1.14
C GLU A 19 6.80 -1.75 -1.84
N ILE A 20 6.49 -1.91 -3.11
CA ILE A 20 7.00 -3.01 -3.91
C ILE A 20 7.40 -2.49 -5.29
N THR A 21 8.51 -2.99 -5.79
CA THR A 21 8.98 -2.65 -7.14
C THR A 21 8.44 -3.68 -8.11
N ALA A 22 7.67 -3.23 -9.10
CA ALA A 22 7.06 -4.09 -10.11
C ALA A 22 7.06 -3.39 -11.47
N ALA A 23 6.82 -4.15 -12.53
CA ALA A 23 6.56 -3.62 -13.85
C ALA A 23 5.10 -3.17 -13.99
N THR A 24 4.15 -3.90 -13.42
CA THR A 24 2.70 -3.60 -13.53
C THR A 24 1.94 -3.83 -12.22
N LYS A 25 0.70 -3.32 -12.17
CA LYS A 25 -0.21 -3.50 -11.03
C LYS A 25 -0.58 -4.97 -10.82
N GLU A 26 -0.73 -5.73 -11.89
CA GLU A 26 -1.05 -7.16 -11.86
C GLU A 26 0.07 -7.96 -11.18
N GLU A 27 1.32 -7.57 -11.44
CA GLU A 27 2.48 -8.18 -10.80
C GLU A 27 2.51 -7.87 -9.28
N VAL A 28 2.12 -6.66 -8.88
CA VAL A 28 1.90 -6.31 -7.46
C VAL A 28 0.83 -7.21 -6.83
N ILE A 29 -0.31 -7.38 -7.49
CA ILE A 29 -1.39 -8.25 -7.00
C ILE A 29 -0.90 -9.69 -6.85
N ALA A 30 -0.17 -10.22 -7.83
CA ALA A 30 0.39 -11.57 -7.78
C ALA A 30 1.39 -11.74 -6.62
N LEU A 31 2.27 -10.76 -6.39
CA LEU A 31 3.24 -10.77 -5.30
C LEU A 31 2.56 -10.70 -3.93
N LEU A 32 1.49 -9.90 -3.79
CA LEU A 32 0.71 -9.81 -2.55
C LEU A 32 -0.15 -11.05 -2.31
N GLY A 33 -0.73 -11.62 -3.36
CA GLY A 33 -1.46 -12.89 -3.30
C GLY A 33 -0.59 -14.03 -2.78
N ARG A 34 0.67 -14.12 -3.22
CA ARG A 34 1.65 -15.09 -2.69
C ARG A 34 1.94 -14.91 -1.20
N ARG A 35 1.75 -13.69 -0.66
CA ARG A 35 1.94 -13.36 0.76
C ARG A 35 0.64 -13.50 1.58
N ASN A 36 -0.46 -13.99 1.00
CA ASN A 36 -1.78 -14.03 1.63
C ASN A 36 -2.29 -12.64 2.07
N ILE A 37 -1.92 -11.60 1.32
CA ILE A 37 -2.36 -10.24 1.55
C ILE A 37 -3.41 -9.91 0.48
N ILE A 38 -4.59 -9.48 0.93
CA ILE A 38 -5.66 -9.02 0.06
C ILE A 38 -5.44 -7.52 -0.19
N PRO A 39 -4.93 -7.10 -1.36
CA PRO A 39 -4.70 -5.69 -1.64
C PRO A 39 -6.03 -4.93 -1.64
N THR A 40 -6.10 -3.85 -0.86
CA THR A 40 -7.24 -2.93 -0.82
C THR A 40 -6.95 -1.67 -1.63
N ILE A 41 -5.69 -1.22 -1.60
CA ILE A 41 -5.23 -0.02 -2.30
C ILE A 41 -3.90 -0.35 -2.96
N ILE A 42 -3.77 -0.04 -4.25
CA ILE A 42 -2.50 -0.11 -4.98
C ILE A 42 -2.35 1.23 -5.71
N THR A 43 -1.30 1.95 -5.39
CA THR A 43 -1.00 3.27 -5.93
C THR A 43 0.41 3.25 -6.49
N GLU A 44 0.53 3.51 -7.79
CA GLU A 44 1.85 3.73 -8.38
C GLU A 44 2.45 4.99 -7.76
N LYS A 45 3.65 4.87 -7.19
CA LYS A 45 4.40 6.01 -6.67
C LYS A 45 5.00 6.76 -7.85
N GLN A 46 4.14 7.40 -8.64
CA GLN A 46 4.59 8.42 -9.58
C GLN A 46 5.22 9.50 -8.73
N LYS A 47 6.54 9.73 -8.94
CA LYS A 47 7.31 10.81 -8.32
C LYS A 47 6.43 12.05 -8.34
N LYS A 48 5.82 12.37 -7.19
CA LYS A 48 4.93 13.52 -7.06
C LYS A 48 5.81 14.72 -7.37
N VAL A 49 5.69 15.22 -8.60
CA VAL A 49 5.95 16.62 -8.90
C VAL A 49 5.17 17.36 -7.84
N ARG A 50 5.93 18.03 -6.99
CA ARG A 50 5.52 18.74 -5.78
C ARG A 50 4.60 19.90 -6.18
N ILE A 51 3.39 19.60 -6.64
CA ILE A 51 2.36 20.59 -6.91
C ILE A 51 1.72 20.86 -5.55
N LEU A 52 2.21 21.93 -4.94
CA LEU A 52 1.61 22.59 -3.80
C LEU A 52 0.10 22.74 -4.01
N ARG A 53 -0.68 21.94 -3.30
CA ARG A 53 -2.09 22.25 -3.03
C ARG A 53 -2.26 22.37 -1.51
N PRO A 54 -2.42 23.59 -0.96
CA PRO A 54 -2.73 23.77 0.45
C PRO A 54 -4.20 23.39 0.64
N GLY A 55 -4.49 22.14 1.02
CA GLY A 55 -5.88 21.75 1.28
C GLY A 55 -6.24 20.28 1.31
N ALA A 56 -5.32 19.34 1.06
CA ALA A 56 -5.63 17.92 1.09
C ALA A 56 -4.56 17.09 1.80
N ARG A 57 -4.28 17.41 3.07
CA ARG A 57 -3.55 16.50 3.96
C ARG A 57 -4.54 15.54 4.60
N ILE A 58 -5.06 14.61 3.80
CA ILE A 58 -5.82 13.47 4.33
C ILE A 58 -4.80 12.49 4.90
N LYS A 59 -4.66 12.59 6.23
CA LYS A 59 -4.20 11.62 7.22
C LYS A 59 -3.39 10.44 6.67
N ASP A 60 -2.08 10.53 6.87
CA ASP A 60 -1.25 9.36 7.13
C ASP A 60 -1.97 8.51 8.18
N LYS A 61 -2.46 7.36 7.76
CA LYS A 61 -3.30 6.49 8.55
C LYS A 61 -2.36 5.71 9.45
N ASP A 62 -2.17 6.19 10.68
CA ASP A 62 -1.56 5.46 11.79
C ASP A 62 -2.23 4.08 11.90
N ILE A 63 -1.57 3.05 11.38
CA ILE A 63 -1.96 1.67 11.60
C ILE A 63 -1.36 1.29 12.96
N VAL A 64 -2.17 1.42 14.01
CA VAL A 64 -1.85 0.87 15.32
C VAL A 64 -2.22 -0.61 15.29
N VAL A 65 -1.23 -1.49 15.18
CA VAL A 65 -1.39 -2.93 15.28
C VAL A 65 -1.54 -3.30 16.75
N PHE A 66 -2.77 -3.59 17.19
CA PHE A 66 -3.01 -4.21 18.49
C PHE A 66 -2.94 -5.73 18.33
N THR A 67 -1.81 -6.33 18.71
CA THR A 67 -1.75 -7.76 19.00
C THR A 67 -2.16 -7.97 20.45
N ARG A 68 -3.26 -8.69 20.70
CA ARG A 68 -3.60 -9.17 22.05
C ARG A 68 -2.81 -10.46 22.34
N GLN A 69 -2.18 -10.51 23.51
CA GLN A 69 -1.38 -11.63 24.03
C GLN A 69 -2.26 -12.77 24.52
#